data_AF-A0A1F8X9B6-F1
#
_entry.id   AF-A0A1F8X9B6-F1
#
_cell.length_a   1.000
_cell.length_b   1.000
_cell.length_c   1.000
_cell.angle_alpha   90.00
_cell.angle_beta   90.00
_cell.angle_gamma   90.00
#
_symmetry.space_group_name_H-M   'P 1'
#
loop_
_entity.id
_entity.type
_entity.pdbx_description
1 polymer ?
#
loop_
_entity_poly.entity_id
_entity_poly.type
_entity_poly.pdbx_seq_one_letter_code
_entity_poly.pdbx_strand_id
1 'polypeptide(L)'
;MNPDIKLTAHAVERFVERSRKLGMKVRSPEDVILKLLSKATPEDLSPAHRVKRLIKNGCREATYLVNNGWRFVVVDNAVTTIERIVPHQN
;
A
#
# COMPACT_ATOMS: atom_id res chain seq x y z
N MET A 1 -6.80 15.42 -1.90
CA MET A 1 -5.82 14.47 -1.35
C MET A 1 -5.69 14.80 0.12
N ASN A 2 -6.02 13.88 1.03
CA ASN A 2 -5.98 14.18 2.46
C ASN A 2 -4.52 14.50 2.87
N PRO A 3 -4.23 15.70 3.39
CA PRO A 3 -2.86 16.13 3.70
C PRO A 3 -2.21 15.37 4.87
N ASP A 4 -2.92 14.49 5.57
CA ASP A 4 -2.48 13.89 6.84
C ASP A 4 -2.22 12.36 6.79
N ILE A 5 -1.97 11.78 5.62
CA ILE A 5 -1.61 10.34 5.57
C ILE A 5 -0.19 10.14 6.11
N LYS A 6 -0.07 9.47 7.26
CA LYS A 6 1.22 9.18 7.91
C LYS A 6 1.83 7.88 7.38
N LEU A 7 3.15 7.86 7.21
CA LEU A 7 3.87 6.63 6.91
C LEU A 7 4.35 5.96 8.20
N THR A 8 4.01 4.69 8.39
CA THR A 8 4.60 3.90 9.47
C THR A 8 5.98 3.40 9.08
N ALA A 9 6.88 3.21 10.05
CA ALA A 9 8.19 2.60 9.80
C ALA A 9 8.05 1.23 9.10
N HIS A 10 7.07 0.42 9.55
CA HIS A 10 6.77 -0.88 8.94
C HIS A 10 6.43 -0.74 7.45
N ALA A 11 5.59 0.22 7.05
CA ALA A 11 5.25 0.43 5.65
C ALA A 11 6.48 0.79 4.80
N VAL A 12 7.37 1.64 5.31
CA VAL A 12 8.62 2.03 4.63
C VAL A 12 9.54 0.84 4.45
N GLU A 13 9.78 0.05 5.52
CA GLU A 13 10.60 -1.17 5.46
C GLU A 13 10.06 -2.16 4.42
N ARG A 14 8.74 -2.38 4.46
CA ARG A 14 8.03 -3.28 3.55
C ARG A 14 8.08 -2.83 2.09
N PHE A 15 8.15 -1.53 1.84
CA PHE A 15 8.39 -0.98 0.51
C PHE A 15 9.84 -1.23 0.08
N VAL A 16 10.83 -0.84 0.90
CA VAL A 16 12.27 -1.02 0.60
C VAL A 16 12.60 -2.48 0.33
N GLU A 17 12.12 -3.40 1.17
CA GLU A 17 12.34 -4.85 0.99
C GLU A 17 11.82 -5.32 -0.38
N ARG A 18 10.60 -4.91 -0.75
CA ARG A 18 9.98 -5.32 -2.02
C ARG A 18 10.63 -4.64 -3.21
N SER A 19 11.04 -3.38 -3.11
CA SER A 19 11.81 -2.69 -4.15
C SER A 19 13.16 -3.38 -4.39
N ARG A 20 13.86 -3.79 -3.33
CA ARG A 20 15.12 -4.56 -3.44
C ARG A 20 14.92 -5.90 -4.14
N LYS A 21 13.82 -6.61 -3.84
CA LYS A 21 13.45 -7.85 -4.54
C LYS A 21 13.19 -7.64 -6.04
N LEU A 22 12.86 -6.42 -6.46
CA LEU A 22 12.73 -6.03 -7.87
C LEU A 22 14.04 -5.50 -8.48
N GLY A 23 15.17 -5.59 -7.77
CA GLY A 23 16.46 -5.03 -8.21
C GLY A 23 16.54 -3.50 -8.13
N MET A 24 15.58 -2.83 -7.48
CA MET A 24 15.55 -1.38 -7.36
C MET A 24 16.28 -0.91 -6.09
N LYS A 25 17.21 0.04 -6.25
CA LYS A 25 17.82 0.75 -5.12
C LYS A 25 17.07 2.05 -4.86
N VAL A 26 16.48 2.19 -3.68
CA VAL A 26 15.73 3.38 -3.28
C VAL A 26 16.55 4.16 -2.26
N ARG A 27 16.90 5.43 -2.59
CA ARG A 27 17.69 6.30 -1.70
C ARG A 27 16.83 7.06 -0.69
N SER A 28 15.64 7.51 -1.09
CA SER A 28 14.67 8.22 -0.23
C SER A 28 13.31 7.53 -0.30
N PRO A 29 13.11 6.43 0.44
CA PRO A 29 11.91 5.61 0.30
C PRO A 29 10.64 6.36 0.69
N GLU A 30 10.68 7.22 1.70
CA GLU A 30 9.56 8.06 2.13
C GLU A 30 9.10 8.99 1.00
N ASP A 31 10.02 9.73 0.38
CA ASP A 31 9.70 10.65 -0.72
C ASP A 31 9.08 9.92 -1.92
N VAL A 32 9.61 8.73 -2.25
CA VAL A 32 9.08 7.91 -3.33
C VAL A 32 7.68 7.41 -2.99
N ILE A 33 7.46 6.96 -1.75
CA ILE A 33 6.14 6.52 -1.27
C ILE A 33 5.15 7.68 -1.34
N LEU A 34 5.51 8.87 -0.84
CA LEU A 34 4.64 10.07 -0.88
C LEU A 34 4.30 10.46 -2.33
N LYS A 35 5.29 10.42 -3.23
CA LYS A 35 5.07 10.67 -4.66
C LYS A 35 4.12 9.65 -5.29
N LEU A 36 4.22 8.37 -4.93
CA LEU A 36 3.31 7.34 -5.42
C LEU A 36 1.91 7.49 -4.82
N LEU A 37 1.80 7.73 -3.51
CA LEU A 37 0.53 8.01 -2.83
C LEU A 37 -0.17 9.22 -3.44
N SER A 38 0.59 10.25 -3.82
CA SER A 38 0.03 11.46 -4.45
C SER A 38 -0.59 11.23 -5.83
N LYS A 39 -0.47 10.04 -6.39
CA LYS A 39 -1.13 9.68 -7.64
C LYS A 39 -1.90 8.37 -7.52
N ALA A 40 -2.09 7.90 -6.28
CA ALA A 40 -2.80 6.66 -6.03
C ALA A 40 -4.31 6.87 -6.07
N THR A 41 -5.02 5.90 -6.62
CA THR A 41 -6.48 5.88 -6.69
C THR A 41 -7.02 4.79 -5.76
N PRO A 42 -8.27 4.91 -5.26
CA PRO A 42 -8.92 3.83 -4.54
C PRO A 42 -8.94 2.56 -5.39
N GLU A 43 -8.63 1.42 -4.76
CA GLU A 43 -8.79 0.12 -5.40
C GLU A 43 -10.25 -0.32 -5.35
N ASP A 44 -10.80 -0.69 -6.50
CA ASP A 44 -12.10 -1.34 -6.52
C ASP A 44 -11.96 -2.83 -6.21
N LEU A 45 -12.33 -3.20 -4.98
CA LEU A 45 -12.31 -4.57 -4.51
C LEU A 45 -13.70 -5.20 -4.62
N SER A 46 -13.78 -6.41 -5.18
CA SER A 46 -14.99 -7.21 -5.13
C SER A 46 -15.44 -7.49 -3.68
N PRO A 47 -16.73 -7.69 -3.41
CA PRO A 47 -17.22 -7.95 -2.05
C PRO A 47 -16.51 -9.10 -1.34
N ALA A 48 -16.25 -10.21 -2.05
CA ALA A 48 -15.51 -11.35 -1.52
C ALA A 48 -14.07 -10.97 -1.10
N HIS A 49 -13.38 -10.15 -1.90
CA HIS A 49 -12.03 -9.68 -1.56
C HIS A 49 -12.04 -8.69 -0.40
N ARG A 50 -13.05 -7.81 -0.31
CA ARG A 50 -13.21 -6.91 0.84
C ARG A 50 -13.34 -7.69 2.14
N VAL A 51 -14.21 -8.71 2.19
CA VAL A 51 -14.39 -9.55 3.38
C VAL A 51 -13.11 -10.28 3.75
N LYS A 52 -12.44 -10.92 2.78
CA LYS A 52 -11.17 -11.63 3.01
C LYS A 52 -10.11 -10.69 3.59
N ARG A 53 -10.03 -9.47 3.09
CA ARG A 53 -9.06 -8.48 3.56
C ARG A 53 -9.42 -7.89 4.92
N LEU A 54 -10.70 -7.65 5.18
CA LEU A 54 -11.20 -7.21 6.49
C LEU A 54 -10.82 -8.20 7.59
N ILE A 55 -11.03 -9.50 7.36
CA ILE A 55 -10.64 -10.56 8.29
C ILE A 55 -9.11 -10.56 8.50
N LYS A 56 -8.32 -10.47 7.42
CA LYS A 56 -6.85 -10.41 7.51
C LYS A 56 -6.33 -9.20 8.29
N ASN A 57 -7.07 -8.10 8.28
CA ASN A 57 -6.72 -6.88 8.99
C ASN A 57 -7.29 -6.84 10.43
N GLY A 58 -7.69 -7.98 10.99
CA GLY A 58 -8.23 -8.06 12.35
C GLY A 58 -9.57 -7.35 12.48
N CYS A 59 -10.41 -7.42 11.44
CA CYS A 59 -11.72 -6.76 11.35
C CYS A 59 -11.65 -5.23 11.43
N ARG A 60 -10.50 -4.63 11.15
CA ARG A 60 -10.35 -3.17 11.02
C ARG A 60 -10.55 -2.74 9.59
N GLU A 61 -11.41 -1.75 9.39
CA GLU A 61 -11.63 -1.17 8.08
C GLU A 61 -10.33 -0.52 7.57
N ALA A 62 -10.04 -0.75 6.29
CA ALA A 62 -8.85 -0.23 5.65
C ALA A 62 -9.22 0.33 4.28
N THR A 63 -8.65 1.47 3.95
CA THR A 63 -8.69 2.02 2.59
C THR A 63 -7.50 1.47 1.81
N TYR A 64 -7.77 0.91 0.63
CA TYR A 64 -6.74 0.41 -0.28
C TYR A 64 -6.55 1.42 -1.40
N LEU A 65 -5.34 1.94 -1.54
CA LEU A 65 -4.95 2.84 -2.62
C LEU A 65 -3.95 2.14 -3.52
N VAL A 66 -4.02 2.33 -4.83
CA VAL A 66 -3.14 1.67 -5.80
C VAL A 66 -2.49 2.65 -6.75
N ASN A 67 -1.22 2.40 -7.07
CA ASN A 67 -0.46 3.14 -8.09
C ASN A 67 0.72 2.32 -8.61
N ASN A 68 0.90 2.23 -9.93
CA ASN A 68 2.06 1.61 -10.57
C ASN A 68 2.39 0.20 -10.03
N GLY A 69 1.35 -0.59 -9.75
CA GLY A 69 1.45 -1.94 -9.19
C GLY A 69 1.83 -2.00 -7.70
N TRP A 70 1.80 -0.88 -6.99
CA TRP A 70 1.89 -0.82 -5.53
C TRP A 70 0.50 -0.63 -4.94
N ARG A 71 0.23 -1.32 -3.83
CA ARG A 71 -0.99 -1.16 -3.04
C ARG A 71 -0.62 -0.66 -1.65
N PHE A 72 -1.21 0.45 -1.24
CA PHE A 72 -1.07 1.06 0.07
C PHE A 72 -2.28 0.67 0.91
N VAL A 73 -2.04 0.09 2.08
CA VAL A 73 -3.08 -0.24 3.05
C VAL A 73 -3.12 0.87 4.08
N VAL A 74 -4.20 1.64 4.09
CA VAL A 74 -4.39 2.79 4.98
C VAL A 74 -5.42 2.43 6.05
N VAL A 75 -5.03 2.55 7.32
CA VAL A 75 -5.89 2.35 8.49
C VAL A 75 -5.70 3.56 9.39
N ASP A 76 -6.78 4.20 9.83
CA ASP A 76 -6.75 5.39 10.70
C ASP A 76 -5.79 6.49 10.20
N ASN A 77 -5.86 6.81 8.89
CA ASN A 77 -4.99 7.76 8.20
C ASN A 77 -3.48 7.43 8.25
N ALA A 78 -3.10 6.19 8.55
CA ALA A 78 -1.72 5.73 8.49
C ALA A 78 -1.55 4.62 7.45
N VAL A 79 -0.52 4.72 6.61
CA VAL A 79 -0.10 3.60 5.76
C VAL A 79 0.55 2.57 6.65
N THR A 80 -0.18 1.47 6.88
CA THR A 80 0.26 0.40 7.77
C THR A 80 1.13 -0.61 7.04
N THR A 81 0.86 -0.88 5.76
CA THR A 81 1.72 -1.71 4.93
C THR A 81 1.60 -1.35 3.45
N ILE A 82 2.62 -1.76 2.68
CA ILE A 82 2.68 -1.57 1.24
C ILE A 82 2.88 -2.94 0.59
N GLU A 83 2.02 -3.31 -0.34
CA GLU A 83 2.05 -4.57 -1.07
C GLU A 83 2.44 -4.35 -2.55
N ARG A 84 2.99 -5.39 -3.18
CA ARG A 84 3.11 -5.45 -4.63
C ARG A 84 1.87 -6.12 -5.19
N ILE A 85 1.23 -5.47 -6.16
CA ILE A 85 0.20 -6.07 -6.99
C ILE A 85 0.93 -6.95 -7.99
N VAL A 86 0.94 -8.25 -7.72
CA VAL A 86 1.37 -9.25 -8.71
C VAL A 86 0.17 -9.42 -9.66
N PRO A 87 0.34 -9.29 -10.98
CA PRO A 87 -0.71 -9.71 -11.90
C PRO A 87 -1.03 -11.16 -11.57
N HIS A 88 -2.28 -11.48 -11.25
CA HIS A 88 -2.69 -12.88 -11.20
C HIS A 88 -2.37 -13.48 -12.57
N GLN A 89 -1.45 -14.45 -12.61
CA GLN A 89 -1.50 -15.45 -13.66
C GLN A 89 -2.84 -16.15 -13.43
N ASN A 90 -3.80 -15.86 -14.30
CA ASN A 90 -4.99 -16.70 -14.46
C ASN A 90 -4.56 -18.11 -14.85
#